data_AF-A0A5M6IU44-F1
#
_entry.id   AF-A0A5M6IU44-F1
#
_cell.length_a   1.000
_cell.length_b   1.000
_cell.length_c   1.000
_cell.angle_alpha   90.00
_cell.angle_beta   90.00
_cell.angle_gamma   90.00
#
_symmetry.space_group_name_H-M   'P 1'
#
loop_
_entity.id
_entity.type
_entity.pdbx_description
1 polymer ?
#
loop_
_entity_poly.entity_id
_entity_poly.type
_entity_poly.pdbx_seq_one_letter_code
_entity_poly.pdbx_strand_id
1 'polypeptide(L)'
;MIGGKVIEVRREGEVARVWCVDGWDELAIHVVAEADLPAPSDTVWWQGRAAYWTDAARTFADRRLDRRGYSFDPRNALGAHDARTNGGSS
;
A
#
# COMPACT_ATOMS: atom_id res chain seq x y z
N MET A 1 -5.93 11.73 -8.65
CA MET A 1 -6.25 10.97 -7.43
C MET A 1 -6.15 9.50 -7.80
N ILE A 2 -5.47 8.68 -7.00
CA ILE A 2 -5.33 7.23 -7.24
C ILE A 2 -5.77 6.52 -5.95
N GLY A 3 -6.51 5.43 -6.05
CA GLY A 3 -7.04 4.73 -4.88
C GLY A 3 -7.86 3.52 -5.28
N GLY A 4 -8.60 2.97 -4.32
CA GLY A 4 -9.47 1.84 -4.53
C GLY A 4 -9.98 1.25 -3.23
N LYS A 5 -10.73 0.16 -3.34
CA LYS A 5 -11.12 -0.65 -2.19
C LYS A 5 -9.95 -1.52 -1.76
N VAL A 6 -9.63 -1.50 -0.47
CA VAL A 6 -8.57 -2.32 0.13
C VAL A 6 -8.94 -3.79 0.05
N ILE A 7 -8.02 -4.62 -0.42
CA ILE A 7 -8.16 -6.07 -0.48
C ILE A 7 -7.19 -6.79 0.46
N GLU A 8 -6.01 -6.20 0.73
CA GLU A 8 -5.03 -6.73 1.67
C GLU A 8 -4.26 -5.59 2.34
N VAL A 9 -3.96 -5.75 3.63
CA VAL A 9 -2.94 -4.97 4.32
C VAL A 9 -1.94 -5.91 4.98
N ARG A 10 -0.65 -5.72 4.70
CA ARG A 10 0.43 -6.52 5.26
C ARG A 10 1.44 -5.62 5.95
N ARG A 11 1.73 -5.88 7.22
CA ARG A 11 2.83 -5.21 7.94
C ARG A 11 4.18 -5.82 7.54
N GLU A 12 5.14 -4.95 7.24
CA GLU A 12 6.48 -5.27 6.73
C GLU A 12 7.52 -4.43 7.49
N GLY A 13 7.59 -4.62 8.82
CA GLY A 13 8.45 -3.84 9.71
C GLY A 13 7.86 -2.46 10.00
N GLU A 14 8.62 -1.40 9.70
CA GLU A 14 8.21 0.00 9.92
C GLU A 14 7.22 0.52 8.88
N VAL A 15 6.95 -0.27 7.83
CA VAL A 15 5.97 0.05 6.79
C VAL A 15 4.86 -1.00 6.74
N ALA A 16 3.70 -0.59 6.23
CA ALA A 16 2.63 -1.48 5.86
C ALA A 16 2.36 -1.34 4.36
N ARG A 17 2.23 -2.49 3.68
CA ARG A 17 1.77 -2.57 2.30
C ARG A 17 0.26 -2.58 2.29
N VAL A 18 -0.34 -1.60 1.64
CA VAL A 18 -1.79 -1.52 1.41
C VAL A 18 -2.04 -1.82 -0.05
N TRP A 19 -2.74 -2.92 -0.32
CA TRP A 19 -3.13 -3.35 -1.66
C TRP A 19 -4.61 -3.07 -1.86
N CYS A 20 -4.95 -2.35 -2.93
CA CYS A 20 -6.32 -2.00 -3.29
C CYS A 20 -6.64 -2.30 -4.76
N VAL A 21 -7.94 -2.32 -5.05
CA VAL A 21 -8.50 -2.51 -6.38
C VAL A 21 -9.46 -1.36 -6.74
N ASP A 22 -9.37 -0.87 -7.97
CA ASP A 22 -10.33 0.04 -8.59
C ASP A 22 -10.73 -0.50 -9.96
N GLY A 23 -11.98 -0.98 -10.08
CA GLY A 23 -12.41 -1.73 -11.26
C GLY A 23 -11.58 -3.00 -11.47
N TRP A 24 -10.77 -3.01 -12.53
CA TRP A 24 -9.87 -4.12 -12.88
C TRP A 24 -8.39 -3.82 -12.55
N ASP A 25 -8.10 -2.62 -12.07
CA ASP A 25 -6.74 -2.18 -11.78
C ASP A 25 -6.41 -2.43 -10.31
N GLU A 26 -5.33 -3.15 -10.08
CA GLU A 26 -4.83 -3.50 -8.76
C GLU A 26 -3.49 -2.82 -8.49
N LEU A 27 -3.41 -2.12 -7.36
CA LEU A 27 -2.29 -1.25 -7.03
C LEU A 27 -1.98 -1.35 -5.55
N ALA A 28 -0.69 -1.33 -5.20
CA ALA A 28 -0.24 -1.28 -3.83
C ALA A 28 0.60 -0.02 -3.55
N ILE A 29 0.59 0.41 -2.29
CA ILE A 29 1.48 1.44 -1.76
C ILE A 29 2.09 0.97 -0.44
N HIS A 30 3.24 1.53 -0.08
CA HIS A 30 3.74 1.48 1.29
C HIS A 30 3.31 2.73 2.06
N VAL A 31 2.89 2.53 3.30
CA VAL A 31 2.65 3.59 4.29
C VAL A 31 3.47 3.31 5.54
N VAL A 32 3.68 4.32 6.39
CA VAL A 32 4.23 4.08 7.74
C VAL A 32 3.29 3.14 8.50
N ALA A 33 3.85 2.12 9.16
CA ALA A 33 3.09 1.15 9.93
C ALA A 33 2.61 1.77 11.25
N GLU A 34 1.55 2.57 11.18
CA GLU A 34 0.89 3.12 12.35
C GLU A 34 0.06 2.05 13.08
N ALA A 35 -0.38 2.37 14.31
CA ALA A 35 -1.27 1.51 15.08
C ALA A 35 -2.60 1.28 14.32
N ASP A 36 -3.03 2.28 13.56
CA ASP A 36 -4.30 2.30 12.86
C ASP A 36 -4.09 2.29 11.35
N LEU A 37 -4.57 1.22 10.71
CA LEU A 37 -4.43 0.94 9.30
C LEU A 37 -5.79 0.53 8.75
N PRO A 38 -6.07 0.76 7.46
CA PRO A 38 -7.32 0.32 6.86
C PRO A 38 -7.44 -1.20 6.92
N ALA A 39 -8.68 -1.68 6.98
CA ALA A 39 -9.03 -3.08 6.86
C ALA A 39 -9.45 -3.42 5.42
N PRO A 40 -9.49 -4.72 5.06
CA PRO A 40 -10.13 -5.14 3.83
C PRO A 40 -11.57 -4.60 3.73
N SER A 41 -11.96 -4.16 2.54
CA SER A 41 -13.21 -3.45 2.20
C SER A 41 -13.24 -1.94 2.49
N ASP A 42 -12.29 -1.39 3.24
CA ASP A 42 -12.17 0.06 3.39
C ASP A 42 -11.77 0.71 2.06
N THR A 43 -11.96 2.03 1.94
CA THR A 43 -11.51 2.77 0.76
C THR A 43 -10.23 3.49 1.10
N VAL A 44 -9.20 3.34 0.25
CA VAL A 44 -7.93 4.07 0.37
C VAL A 44 -7.69 4.90 -0.89
N TRP A 45 -7.11 6.08 -0.74
CA TRP A 45 -6.70 6.93 -1.85
C TRP A 45 -5.49 7.77 -1.47
N TRP A 46 -4.73 8.25 -2.47
CA TRP A 46 -3.51 9.01 -2.23
C TRP A 46 -3.21 10.04 -3.31
N GLN A 47 -2.42 11.04 -2.92
CA GLN A 47 -1.86 12.06 -3.79
C GLN A 47 -0.52 12.56 -3.22
N GLY A 48 0.53 12.54 -4.05
CA GLY A 48 1.87 12.93 -3.60
C GLY A 48 2.40 12.02 -2.50
N ARG A 49 2.66 12.59 -1.32
CA ARG A 49 3.21 11.88 -0.14
C ARG A 49 2.17 11.50 0.90
N ALA A 50 0.91 11.88 0.72
CA ALA A 50 -0.16 11.56 1.65
C ALA A 50 -1.05 10.45 1.08
N ALA A 51 -1.44 9.52 1.95
CA ALA A 51 -2.52 8.58 1.71
C ALA A 51 -3.63 8.85 2.73
N TYR A 52 -4.84 8.46 2.38
CA TYR A 52 -6.03 8.64 3.19
C TYR A 52 -6.89 7.39 3.07
N TRP A 53 -7.60 7.05 4.13
CA TRP A 53 -8.58 5.98 4.09
C TRP A 53 -9.85 6.33 4.85
N THR A 54 -10.94 5.73 4.40
CA THR A 54 -12.27 5.83 5.00
C THR A 54 -12.75 4.41 5.26
N ASP A 55 -13.31 4.18 6.44
CA ASP A 55 -13.85 2.88 6.78
C ASP A 55 -15.03 2.50 5.87
N ALA A 56 -15.25 1.21 5.67
CA ALA A 56 -16.31 0.70 4.80
C ALA A 56 -17.71 1.19 5.21
N ALA A 57 -17.95 1.39 6.50
CA ALA A 57 -19.22 1.90 7.02
C ALA A 57 -19.33 3.44 6.96
N ARG A 58 -18.24 4.13 6.55
CA ARG A 58 -18.13 5.60 6.51
C ARG A 58 -18.53 6.24 7.83
N THR A 59 -18.18 5.59 8.94
CA THR A 59 -18.48 6.06 10.28
C THR A 59 -17.59 7.21 10.72
N PHE A 60 -16.45 7.39 10.07
CA PHE A 60 -15.52 8.49 10.35
C PHE A 60 -15.15 9.28 9.09
N ALA A 61 -14.60 10.46 9.31
CA ALA A 61 -13.91 11.22 8.27
C ALA A 61 -12.60 10.54 7.85
N ASP A 62 -12.10 10.91 6.67
CA ASP A 62 -10.86 10.38 6.11
C ASP A 62 -9.68 10.50 7.07
N ARG A 63 -8.99 9.38 7.25
CA ARG A 63 -7.84 9.25 8.13
C ARG A 63 -6.57 9.27 7.32
N ARG A 64 -5.66 10.15 7.69
CA ARG A 64 -4.40 10.35 6.97
C ARG A 64 -3.36 9.29 7.36
N LEU A 65 -2.59 8.86 6.37
CA LEU A 65 -1.40 8.01 6.48
C LEU A 65 -0.23 8.67 5.74
N ASP A 66 0.99 8.37 6.19
CA ASP A 66 2.20 8.83 5.51
C ASP A 66 2.69 7.83 4.46
N ARG A 67 2.58 8.19 3.17
CA ARG A 67 2.98 7.33 2.06
C ARG A 67 4.50 7.30 1.88
N ARG A 68 5.03 6.11 1.59
CA ARG A 68 6.44 5.85 1.29
C ARG A 68 6.57 5.33 -0.14
N GLY A 69 7.38 6.01 -0.95
CA GLY A 69 7.67 5.60 -2.33
C GLY A 69 6.52 5.83 -3.32
N TYR A 70 6.45 4.96 -4.32
CA TYR A 70 5.50 5.00 -5.44
C TYR A 70 4.48 3.87 -5.34
N SER A 71 3.40 3.97 -6.10
CA SER A 71 2.48 2.84 -6.28
C SER A 71 3.11 1.77 -7.16
N PHE A 72 2.84 0.51 -6.88
CA PHE A 72 3.43 -0.64 -7.59
C PHE A 72 2.45 -1.80 -7.68
N ASP A 73 2.70 -2.73 -8.60
CA ASP A 73 2.01 -4.02 -8.64
C ASP A 73 2.70 -4.98 -7.65
N PRO A 74 2.02 -5.41 -6.56
CA PRO A 74 2.62 -6.26 -5.55
C PRO A 74 2.93 -7.68 -6.05
N ARG A 75 2.38 -8.11 -7.19
CA ARG A 75 2.67 -9.40 -7.84
C ARG A 75 4.06 -9.41 -8.46
N ASN A 76 4.50 -8.27 -8.98
CA ASN A 76 5.80 -8.10 -9.63
C ASN A 76 6.91 -7.72 -8.64
N ALA A 77 6.56 -7.23 -7.45
CA ALA A 77 7.52 -6.80 -6.43
C ALA A 77 8.40 -7.94 -5.88
N LEU A 78 7.94 -9.20 -5.96
CA LEU A 78 8.69 -10.39 -5.54
C LEU A 78 9.90 -10.71 -6.44
N GLY A 79 10.06 -10.05 -7.60
CA GLY A 79 11.21 -10.25 -8.50
C GLY A 79 12.40 -9.30 -8.27
N ALA A 80 12.26 -8.27 -7.43
CA ALA A 80 13.27 -7.21 -7.33
C ALA A 80 14.24 -7.35 -6.14
N HIS A 81 14.00 -8.28 -5.21
CA HIS A 81 14.85 -8.44 -4.01
C HIS A 81 15.99 -9.46 -4.20
N ASP A 82 15.91 -10.36 -5.19
CA ASP A 82 16.91 -11.43 -5.40
C ASP A 82 17.99 -11.12 -6.46
N ALA A 83 17.93 -9.97 -7.12
CA ALA A 83 18.83 -9.68 -8.25
C ALA A 83 20.15 -8.95 -7.88
N ARG A 84 20.49 -8.77 -6.59
CA ARG A 84 21.68 -7.99 -6.18
C ARG A 84 22.72 -8.70 -5.31
N THR A 85 22.63 -10.01 -5.09
CA THR A 85 23.59 -10.72 -4.21
C THR A 85 24.50 -11.74 -4.89
N ASN A 86 24.41 -12.01 -6.20
CA ASN A 86 25.35 -12.92 -6.87
C ASN A 86 25.95 -12.33 -8.14
N GLY A 87 27.15 -11.77 -8.01
CA GLY A 87 27.96 -11.28 -9.12
C GLY A 87 29.33 -10.73 -8.70
N GLY A 88 29.94 -11.30 -7.66
CA GLY A 88 31.29 -10.99 -7.23
C GLY A 88 32.02 -12.28 -6.87
N SER A 89 32.91 -12.72 -7.76
CA SER A 89 33.93 -13.80 -7.69
C SER A 89 33.92 -14.50 -9.06
N SER A 90 34.98 -14.58 -9.87
CA SER A 90 36.42 -14.35 -9.71
C SER A 90 37.02 -13.97 -11.06
#